data_AF-A0AAV0VL58-F1
#
_entry.id   AF-A0AAV0VL58-F1
#
_cell.length_a   1.000
_cell.length_b   1.000
_cell.length_c   1.000
_cell.angle_alpha   90.00
_cell.angle_beta   90.00
_cell.angle_gamma   90.00
#
_symmetry.space_group_name_H-M   'P 1'
#
loop_
_entity.id
_entity.type
_entity.pdbx_description
1 polymer ?
#
loop_
_entity_poly.entity_id
_entity_poly.type
_entity_poly.pdbx_seq_one_letter_code
_entity_poly.pdbx_strand_id
1 'polypeptide(L)'
;MSNENTFRPVYLKDRNFTESRYERQLKQGVLTDSVVRSNYNALSLKENKGSIALEIQDDLGMPVNYVRIKALEDSIRKDIISDKNSLHRAITPLLILMQICALLPVQGIRGQNTSYLVFNWFSWIMAYSIILVSSSLLMISLIIFNLYRNGLTYEITGDLVFFGGTLINYIVFIHLAREWPKVMEKWELMEREMKQYGYPPNMAFKIKMLICIIMLLSIIEHLASILTGVLKAIYCSPDGLGIFRLYILTSLKTVFTFIDYSFVVAIILGFFDCLSSFAWNFMDLFIIILACSLTDKFNQLNQKLDSVRGKVLPSMYWRKSRETYNVLASLTHDFDEFLSPVILLSFGHNLYFICLQLLNSLKPMHSSWEALCFAFLFTYLVGRTCLVSLYVASINDQSKKPKTVLFSVPAECYGVEVERFLMQVAADELSFTGCNFFSVTRTFMLTVAGTIVTYEIVLIQFNNVASEVPDQNNTLAHYC
;
A
#
# COMPACT_ATOMS: atom_id res chain seq x y z
N MET A 1 -2.36 67.26 3.75
CA MET A 1 -3.25 67.04 2.59
C MET A 1 -2.43 67.18 1.32
N SER A 2 -1.88 66.07 0.83
CA SER A 2 -1.38 65.91 -0.55
C SER A 2 -1.05 64.43 -0.75
N ASN A 3 -1.55 63.86 -1.85
CA ASN A 3 -1.54 62.43 -2.17
C ASN A 3 -0.17 61.93 -2.66
N GLU A 4 0.17 60.72 -2.23
CA GLU A 4 1.29 59.91 -2.69
C GLU A 4 0.92 59.06 -3.92
N ASN A 5 1.86 58.98 -4.87
CA ASN A 5 1.81 58.07 -6.02
C ASN A 5 2.18 56.65 -5.59
N THR A 6 1.28 55.68 -5.79
CA THR A 6 1.56 54.24 -5.69
C THR A 6 1.29 53.55 -7.03
N PHE A 7 2.33 53.00 -7.65
CA PHE A 7 2.21 52.01 -8.72
C PHE A 7 1.96 50.63 -8.10
N ARG A 8 0.87 49.96 -8.50
CA ARG A 8 0.62 48.51 -8.31
C ARG A 8 0.24 47.87 -9.66
N PRO A 9 0.77 46.69 -10.02
CA PRO A 9 0.25 45.87 -11.10
C PRO A 9 -0.88 44.92 -10.63
N VAL A 10 -1.72 44.56 -11.60
CA VAL A 10 -3.04 43.93 -11.49
C VAL A 10 -2.96 42.39 -11.39
N TYR A 11 -3.82 41.81 -10.55
CA TYR A 11 -4.02 40.37 -10.32
C TYR A 11 -5.07 39.75 -11.27
N LEU A 12 -4.84 38.45 -11.59
CA LEU A 12 -5.74 37.29 -11.79
C LEU A 12 -7.22 37.45 -12.26
N LYS A 13 -7.60 36.65 -13.28
CA LYS A 13 -8.87 35.90 -13.45
C LYS A 13 -8.81 35.14 -14.81
N ASP A 14 -9.30 33.92 -15.06
CA ASP A 14 -10.20 32.98 -14.38
C ASP A 14 -9.82 31.54 -14.83
N ARG A 15 -9.98 30.55 -13.95
CA ARG A 15 -10.02 29.11 -14.28
C ARG A 15 -11.49 28.67 -14.30
N ASN A 16 -11.89 27.85 -15.28
CA ASN A 16 -13.08 27.01 -15.18
C ASN A 16 -12.80 25.61 -15.76
N PHE A 17 -13.16 24.60 -14.96
CA PHE A 17 -13.21 23.17 -15.31
C PHE A 17 -14.60 22.82 -15.86
N THR A 18 -14.71 21.98 -16.89
CA THR A 18 -15.43 20.67 -16.94
C THR A 18 -15.82 20.21 -18.35
N GLU A 19 -15.81 18.88 -18.51
CA GLU A 19 -16.53 18.02 -19.46
C GLU A 19 -15.99 17.69 -20.87
N SER A 20 -15.50 16.44 -20.94
CA SER A 20 -15.89 15.33 -21.82
C SER A 20 -16.52 15.62 -23.19
N ARG A 21 -16.10 14.83 -24.19
CA ARG A 21 -16.67 14.65 -25.54
C ARG A 21 -15.98 15.47 -26.66
N TYR A 22 -14.73 15.14 -26.99
CA TYR A 22 -14.10 15.59 -28.24
C TYR A 22 -13.15 14.58 -28.90
N GLU A 23 -13.36 13.27 -28.71
CA GLU A 23 -12.54 12.24 -29.36
C GLU A 23 -13.26 11.44 -30.46
N ARG A 24 -14.48 11.85 -30.85
CA ARG A 24 -15.31 11.04 -31.77
C ARG A 24 -15.60 11.64 -33.15
N GLN A 25 -14.92 12.71 -33.57
CA GLN A 25 -15.16 13.31 -34.89
C GLN A 25 -13.93 13.58 -35.76
N LEU A 26 -12.71 13.18 -35.37
CA LEU A 26 -11.52 13.40 -36.21
C LEU A 26 -11.27 12.32 -37.28
N LYS A 27 -12.31 11.59 -37.68
CA LYS A 27 -12.25 10.56 -38.74
C LYS A 27 -13.40 10.72 -39.74
N GLN A 28 -13.56 11.90 -40.32
CA GLN A 28 -14.19 11.98 -41.64
C GLN A 28 -13.98 13.34 -42.31
N GLY A 29 -13.32 13.28 -43.47
CA GLY A 29 -13.47 14.26 -44.54
C GLY A 29 -12.44 15.38 -44.53
N VAL A 30 -11.41 15.23 -45.38
CA VAL A 30 -11.07 16.28 -46.35
C VAL A 30 -10.47 15.58 -47.58
N LEU A 31 -11.24 15.56 -48.67
CA LEU A 31 -10.77 15.42 -50.05
C LEU A 31 -11.23 16.69 -50.79
N THR A 32 -10.42 17.14 -51.76
CA THR A 32 -10.64 18.11 -52.85
C THR A 32 -10.60 19.64 -52.56
N ASP A 33 -9.54 20.26 -53.12
CA ASP A 33 -9.49 21.41 -54.07
C ASP A 33 -10.31 22.69 -53.79
N SER A 34 -9.89 23.92 -54.12
CA SER A 34 -8.66 24.52 -54.68
C SER A 34 -8.83 26.06 -54.68
N VAL A 35 -7.71 26.80 -54.59
CA VAL A 35 -7.42 28.14 -55.17
C VAL A 35 -8.25 29.37 -54.72
N VAL A 36 -7.61 30.32 -54.01
CA VAL A 36 -7.31 31.71 -54.44
C VAL A 36 -6.11 32.26 -53.63
N ARG A 37 -5.21 32.94 -54.33
CA ARG A 37 -3.88 33.45 -53.94
C ARG A 37 -3.94 34.92 -53.51
N SER A 38 -3.19 35.33 -52.48
CA SER A 38 -2.44 36.62 -52.44
C SER A 38 -1.51 36.76 -51.21
N ASN A 39 -0.21 36.69 -51.48
CA ASN A 39 0.96 37.42 -50.95
C ASN A 39 1.10 37.73 -49.45
N TYR A 40 2.14 37.15 -48.81
CA TYR A 40 3.40 37.83 -48.47
C TYR A 40 4.53 36.79 -48.32
N ASN A 41 5.67 37.03 -48.95
CA ASN A 41 6.83 36.13 -49.01
C ASN A 41 7.76 36.32 -47.81
N ALA A 42 8.02 35.25 -47.05
CA ALA A 42 9.34 34.93 -46.45
C ALA A 42 9.27 33.60 -45.69
N LEU A 43 9.54 32.47 -46.37
CA LEU A 43 10.27 31.31 -45.84
C LEU A 43 10.32 30.24 -46.93
N SER A 44 11.52 30.02 -47.49
CA SER A 44 11.76 28.92 -48.42
C SER A 44 11.73 27.60 -47.65
N LEU A 45 10.58 26.94 -47.65
CA LEU A 45 10.43 25.56 -47.19
C LEU A 45 11.02 24.63 -48.27
N LYS A 46 12.18 24.05 -47.98
CA LYS A 46 12.65 22.86 -48.69
C LYS A 46 12.11 21.66 -47.93
N GLU A 47 10.99 21.11 -48.39
CA GLU A 47 10.43 19.86 -47.89
C GLU A 47 11.48 18.75 -47.98
N ASN A 48 11.82 18.18 -46.83
CA ASN A 48 12.34 16.82 -46.79
C ASN A 48 11.80 16.11 -45.55
N LYS A 49 11.24 14.92 -45.76
CA LYS A 49 10.62 14.05 -44.74
C LYS A 49 11.55 13.84 -43.54
N GLY A 50 11.09 14.19 -42.35
CA GLY A 50 11.78 13.89 -41.09
C GLY A 50 11.06 14.54 -39.91
N SER A 51 10.89 13.78 -38.84
CA SER A 51 10.22 14.15 -37.59
C SER A 51 10.51 15.58 -37.12
N ILE A 52 9.46 16.34 -36.77
CA ILE A 52 9.60 17.55 -35.97
C ILE A 52 10.05 17.12 -34.57
N ALA A 53 11.36 17.05 -34.37
CA ALA A 53 11.95 16.99 -33.04
C ALA A 53 11.96 18.42 -32.50
N LEU A 54 11.24 18.63 -31.40
CA LEU A 54 11.34 19.84 -30.58
C LEU A 54 12.73 19.81 -29.92
N GLU A 55 13.75 20.33 -30.61
CA GLU A 55 15.08 20.53 -30.05
C GLU A 55 15.05 21.79 -29.18
N ILE A 56 14.95 21.59 -27.87
CA ILE A 56 15.16 22.62 -26.86
C ILE A 56 16.68 22.82 -26.75
N GLN A 57 17.16 24.05 -26.91
CA GLN A 57 18.57 24.42 -26.73
C GLN A 57 18.84 24.77 -25.27
N ASP A 58 20.05 24.46 -24.78
CA ASP A 58 20.52 24.91 -23.46
C ASP A 58 20.89 26.40 -23.46
N ASP A 59 21.27 26.94 -22.30
CA ASP A 59 21.67 28.36 -22.13
C ASP A 59 22.87 28.79 -23.00
N LEU A 60 23.54 27.83 -23.66
CA LEU A 60 24.68 28.02 -24.57
C LEU A 60 24.31 27.77 -26.05
N GLY A 61 23.04 27.52 -26.37
CA GLY A 61 22.56 27.32 -27.74
C GLY A 61 22.82 25.91 -28.31
N MET A 62 23.20 24.93 -27.48
CA MET A 62 23.47 23.56 -27.93
C MET A 62 22.19 22.73 -27.92
N PRO A 63 21.93 21.89 -28.95
CA PRO A 63 20.73 21.06 -28.98
C PRO A 63 20.76 20.00 -27.87
N VAL A 64 19.80 20.05 -26.95
CA VAL A 64 19.67 19.10 -25.84
C VAL A 64 18.97 17.84 -26.36
N ASN A 65 19.75 16.84 -26.74
CA ASN A 65 19.20 15.54 -27.11
C ASN A 65 18.81 14.75 -25.84
N TYR A 66 17.59 15.01 -25.37
CA TYR A 66 17.01 14.38 -24.18
C TYR A 66 17.05 12.84 -24.22
N VAL A 67 16.94 12.23 -25.41
CA VAL A 67 17.02 10.77 -25.58
C VAL A 67 18.42 10.28 -25.25
N ARG A 68 19.45 11.00 -25.71
CA ARG A 68 20.85 10.66 -25.45
C ARG A 68 21.23 10.89 -23.99
N ILE A 69 20.72 11.95 -23.37
CA ILE A 69 20.93 12.24 -21.95
C ILE A 69 20.28 11.14 -21.09
N LYS A 70 19.03 10.76 -21.39
CA LYS A 70 18.35 9.67 -20.68
C LYS A 70 19.06 8.33 -20.84
N ALA A 71 19.53 8.01 -22.06
CA ALA A 71 20.31 6.80 -22.30
C ALA A 71 21.65 6.79 -21.54
N LEU A 72 22.32 7.94 -21.44
CA LEU A 72 23.55 8.09 -20.67
C LEU A 72 23.28 7.97 -19.16
N GLU A 73 22.20 8.58 -18.67
CA GLU A 73 21.77 8.48 -17.27
C GLU A 73 21.43 7.03 -16.89
N ASP A 74 20.72 6.30 -17.75
CA ASP A 74 20.42 4.88 -17.56
C ASP A 74 21.68 4.00 -17.61
N SER A 75 22.66 4.34 -18.46
CA SER A 75 23.96 3.66 -18.50
C SER A 75 24.73 3.86 -17.19
N ILE A 76 24.84 5.10 -16.73
CA ILE A 76 25.50 5.44 -15.46
C ILE A 76 24.77 4.75 -14.29
N ARG A 77 23.44 4.70 -14.32
CA ARG A 77 22.63 4.01 -13.30
C ARG A 77 22.89 2.51 -13.24
N LYS A 78 23.14 1.85 -14.39
CA LYS A 78 23.48 0.42 -14.42
C LYS A 78 24.84 0.12 -13.80
N ASP A 79 25.80 1.04 -13.90
CA ASP A 79 27.17 0.85 -13.42
C ASP A 79 27.37 1.24 -11.94
N ILE A 80 26.46 2.01 -11.34
CA ILE A 80 26.53 2.39 -9.92
C ILE A 80 26.02 1.25 -9.04
N ILE A 81 26.89 0.56 -8.31
CA ILE A 81 26.47 -0.45 -7.32
C ILE A 81 25.68 0.22 -6.19
N SER A 82 24.44 -0.20 -5.99
CA SER A 82 23.58 0.32 -4.93
C SER A 82 24.13 -0.03 -3.55
N ASP A 83 24.05 0.95 -2.65
CA ASP A 83 24.52 0.82 -1.27
C ASP A 83 23.86 -0.40 -0.60
N LYS A 84 24.59 -1.08 0.28
CA LYS A 84 24.06 -2.22 1.04
C LYS A 84 22.83 -1.84 1.88
N ASN A 85 22.70 -0.57 2.25
CA ASN A 85 21.58 0.00 2.99
C ASN A 85 20.50 0.64 2.10
N SER A 86 20.61 0.53 0.77
CA SER A 86 19.51 0.95 -0.11
C SER A 86 18.23 0.19 0.19
N LEU A 87 17.09 0.85 -0.03
CA LEU A 87 15.79 0.23 0.22
C LEU A 87 15.65 -1.08 -0.56
N HIS A 88 16.00 -1.07 -1.86
CA HIS A 88 15.84 -2.23 -2.73
C HIS A 88 16.52 -3.48 -2.15
N ARG A 89 17.76 -3.34 -1.65
CA ARG A 89 18.51 -4.45 -1.03
C ARG A 89 18.01 -4.83 0.35
N ALA A 90 17.49 -3.85 1.11
CA ALA A 90 16.91 -4.09 2.42
C ALA A 90 15.62 -4.92 2.33
N ILE A 91 14.77 -4.66 1.35
CA ILE A 91 13.46 -5.32 1.17
C ILE A 91 13.52 -6.58 0.32
N THR A 92 14.64 -6.91 -0.33
CA THR A 92 14.78 -8.14 -1.13
C THR A 92 14.27 -9.41 -0.43
N PRO A 93 14.53 -9.67 0.87
CA PRO A 93 13.98 -10.84 1.55
C PRO A 93 12.46 -10.87 1.56
N LEU A 94 11.80 -9.72 1.78
CA LEU A 94 10.35 -9.60 1.71
C LEU A 94 9.84 -9.90 0.30
N LEU A 95 10.46 -9.32 -0.73
CA LEU A 95 10.07 -9.55 -2.12
C LEU A 95 10.18 -11.03 -2.52
N ILE A 96 11.19 -11.75 -2.02
CA ILE A 96 11.33 -13.20 -2.24
C ILE A 96 10.17 -13.96 -1.59
N LEU A 97 9.84 -13.63 -0.34
CA LEU A 97 8.73 -14.28 0.38
C LEU A 97 7.39 -14.01 -0.31
N MET A 98 7.16 -12.79 -0.77
CA MET A 98 5.98 -12.43 -1.55
C MET A 98 5.86 -13.26 -2.84
N GLN A 99 6.97 -13.49 -3.56
CA GLN A 99 6.98 -14.31 -4.77
C GLN A 99 6.65 -15.79 -4.50
N ILE A 100 7.05 -16.33 -3.35
CA ILE A 100 6.66 -17.70 -2.94
C ILE A 100 5.13 -17.80 -2.82
N CYS A 101 4.47 -16.73 -2.36
CA CYS A 101 3.02 -16.62 -2.28
C CYS A 101 2.35 -16.07 -3.55
N ALA A 102 3.07 -16.02 -4.68
CA ALA A 102 2.62 -15.48 -5.97
C ALA A 102 2.16 -14.02 -5.95
N LEU A 103 2.66 -13.22 -4.99
CA LEU A 103 2.46 -11.78 -4.95
C LEU A 103 3.60 -11.05 -5.65
N LEU A 104 3.26 -9.89 -6.23
CA LEU A 104 4.19 -8.97 -6.88
C LEU A 104 5.12 -9.65 -7.92
N PRO A 105 4.57 -10.14 -9.06
CA PRO A 105 5.31 -10.91 -10.07
C PRO A 105 6.30 -10.03 -10.89
N VAL A 106 7.38 -9.59 -10.25
CA VAL A 106 8.45 -8.77 -10.84
C VAL A 106 9.74 -9.58 -10.98
N GLN A 107 10.42 -9.44 -12.11
CA GLN A 107 11.72 -10.08 -12.34
C GLN A 107 12.86 -9.19 -11.85
N GLY A 108 14.01 -9.80 -11.53
CA GLY A 108 15.22 -9.08 -11.18
C GLY A 108 15.28 -8.52 -9.76
N ILE A 109 14.43 -8.99 -8.84
CA ILE A 109 14.39 -8.52 -7.43
C ILE A 109 15.67 -8.75 -6.63
N ARG A 110 16.55 -9.65 -7.09
CA ARG A 110 17.89 -9.91 -6.51
C ARG A 110 19.00 -9.12 -7.21
N GLY A 111 18.63 -8.25 -8.15
CA GLY A 111 19.56 -7.37 -8.82
C GLY A 111 20.31 -6.47 -7.84
N GLN A 112 21.42 -5.90 -8.30
CA GLN A 112 22.21 -5.00 -7.45
C GLN A 112 21.51 -3.63 -7.29
N ASN A 113 20.74 -3.21 -8.30
CA ASN A 113 20.08 -1.89 -8.40
C ASN A 113 18.65 -2.04 -8.92
N THR A 114 17.87 -0.95 -8.88
CA THR A 114 16.49 -0.95 -9.38
C THR A 114 16.38 -1.12 -10.89
N SER A 115 17.45 -0.87 -11.65
CA SER A 115 17.51 -1.05 -13.11
C SER A 115 17.32 -2.49 -13.58
N TYR A 116 17.47 -3.48 -12.69
CA TYR A 116 17.20 -4.89 -12.98
C TYR A 116 15.72 -5.26 -12.86
N LEU A 117 14.90 -4.39 -12.26
CA LEU A 117 13.48 -4.65 -12.05
C LEU A 117 12.73 -4.57 -13.38
N VAL A 118 12.13 -5.68 -13.79
CA VAL A 118 11.35 -5.76 -15.04
C VAL A 118 10.04 -6.48 -14.78
N PHE A 119 8.95 -5.89 -15.26
CA PHE A 119 7.66 -6.54 -15.32
C PHE A 119 7.47 -7.22 -16.68
N ASN A 120 7.12 -8.50 -16.70
CA ASN A 120 6.85 -9.24 -17.93
C ASN A 120 5.64 -10.17 -17.74
N TRP A 121 4.62 -9.98 -18.60
CA TRP A 121 3.42 -10.82 -18.65
C TRP A 121 3.71 -12.28 -18.96
N PHE A 122 4.73 -12.56 -19.77
CA PHE A 122 5.08 -13.90 -20.22
C PHE A 122 6.16 -14.54 -19.36
N SER A 123 6.04 -14.42 -18.04
CA SER A 123 6.97 -15.00 -17.07
C SER A 123 6.35 -16.14 -16.29
N TRP A 124 7.16 -17.10 -15.83
CA TRP A 124 6.67 -18.19 -14.97
C TRP A 124 6.09 -17.69 -13.64
N ILE A 125 6.64 -16.61 -13.10
CA ILE A 125 6.14 -15.98 -11.87
C ILE A 125 4.72 -15.41 -12.11
N MET A 126 4.50 -14.75 -13.26
CA MET A 126 3.17 -14.29 -13.65
C MET A 126 2.18 -15.43 -13.85
N ALA A 127 2.61 -16.52 -14.53
CA ALA A 127 1.76 -17.69 -14.70
C ALA A 127 1.31 -18.28 -13.35
N TYR A 128 2.21 -18.33 -12.37
CA TYR A 128 1.87 -18.75 -11.00
C TYR A 128 0.85 -17.82 -10.33
N SER A 129 1.00 -16.50 -10.42
CA SER A 129 0.01 -15.54 -9.93
C SER A 129 -1.37 -15.71 -10.60
N ILE A 130 -1.41 -15.96 -11.91
CA ILE A 130 -2.65 -16.19 -12.67
C ILE A 130 -3.36 -17.48 -12.20
N ILE A 131 -2.60 -18.54 -11.88
CA ILE A 131 -3.17 -19.77 -11.31
C ILE A 131 -3.86 -19.47 -9.98
N LEU A 132 -3.22 -18.71 -9.07
CA LEU A 132 -3.84 -18.39 -7.79
C LEU A 132 -5.06 -17.46 -7.93
N VAL A 133 -5.02 -16.48 -8.84
CA VAL A 133 -6.20 -15.66 -9.17
C VAL A 133 -7.35 -16.54 -9.67
N SER A 134 -7.06 -17.52 -10.53
CA SER A 134 -8.06 -18.44 -11.06
C SER A 134 -8.64 -19.34 -9.96
N SER A 135 -7.80 -19.82 -9.05
CA SER A 135 -8.22 -20.58 -7.87
C SER A 135 -9.11 -19.74 -6.95
N SER A 136 -8.75 -18.49 -6.66
CA SER A 136 -9.58 -17.57 -5.86
C SER A 136 -10.94 -17.30 -6.52
N LEU A 137 -10.97 -17.10 -7.85
CA LEU A 137 -12.21 -16.91 -8.60
C LEU A 137 -13.12 -18.14 -8.53
N LEU A 138 -12.56 -19.35 -8.65
CA LEU A 138 -13.31 -20.59 -8.51
C LEU A 138 -13.92 -20.70 -7.11
N MET A 139 -13.14 -20.42 -6.06
CA MET A 139 -13.60 -20.46 -4.67
C MET A 139 -14.75 -19.49 -4.42
N ILE A 140 -14.62 -18.23 -4.87
CA ILE A 140 -15.68 -17.24 -4.75
C ILE A 140 -16.93 -17.68 -5.52
N SER A 141 -16.78 -18.28 -6.69
CA SER A 141 -17.92 -18.76 -7.48
C SER A 141 -18.69 -19.85 -6.75
N LEU A 142 -17.98 -20.79 -6.11
CA LEU A 142 -18.58 -21.82 -5.27
C LEU A 142 -19.30 -21.23 -4.04
N ILE A 143 -18.71 -20.21 -3.41
CA ILE A 143 -19.31 -19.51 -2.26
C ILE A 143 -20.58 -18.76 -2.68
N ILE A 144 -20.55 -18.06 -3.82
CA ILE A 144 -21.73 -17.36 -4.35
C ILE A 144 -22.84 -18.36 -4.70
N PHE A 145 -22.48 -19.50 -5.28
CA PHE A 145 -23.45 -20.57 -5.54
C PHE A 145 -24.04 -21.13 -4.23
N ASN A 146 -23.21 -21.30 -3.19
CA ASN A 146 -23.67 -21.67 -1.85
C ASN A 146 -24.65 -20.65 -1.26
N LEU A 147 -24.31 -19.36 -1.37
CA LEU A 147 -25.14 -18.25 -0.93
C LEU A 147 -26.50 -18.24 -1.65
N TYR A 148 -26.50 -18.49 -2.96
CA TYR A 148 -27.73 -18.57 -3.74
C TYR A 148 -28.64 -19.72 -3.30
N ARG A 149 -28.06 -20.87 -2.94
CA ARG A 149 -28.82 -22.08 -2.57
C ARG A 149 -29.30 -22.06 -1.11
N ASN A 150 -28.43 -21.64 -0.19
CA ASN A 150 -28.63 -21.79 1.25
C ASN A 150 -28.96 -20.45 1.96
N GLY A 151 -28.94 -19.34 1.23
CA GLY A 151 -29.14 -18.01 1.78
C GLY A 151 -27.89 -17.42 2.43
N LEU A 152 -28.01 -16.20 2.94
CA LEU A 152 -26.92 -15.50 3.62
C LEU A 152 -26.77 -16.02 5.05
N THR A 153 -25.62 -16.61 5.36
CA THR A 153 -25.24 -16.97 6.73
C THR A 153 -23.97 -16.22 7.14
N TYR A 154 -23.73 -16.17 8.45
CA TYR A 154 -22.52 -15.59 9.02
C TYR A 154 -21.24 -16.24 8.48
N GLU A 155 -21.22 -17.57 8.38
CA GLU A 155 -20.09 -18.35 7.84
C GLU A 155 -19.83 -18.00 6.37
N ILE A 156 -20.87 -17.98 5.53
CA ILE A 156 -20.76 -17.65 4.10
C ILE A 156 -20.25 -16.22 3.89
N THR A 157 -20.66 -15.28 4.75
CA THR A 157 -20.18 -13.90 4.68
C THR A 157 -18.69 -13.81 5.00
N GLY A 158 -18.23 -14.54 6.02
CA GLY A 158 -16.81 -14.62 6.37
C GLY A 158 -15.96 -15.20 5.25
N ASP A 159 -16.41 -16.32 4.66
CA ASP A 159 -15.77 -16.95 3.50
C ASP A 159 -15.70 -15.98 2.30
N LEU A 160 -16.79 -15.27 2.02
CA LEU A 160 -16.87 -14.31 0.91
C LEU A 160 -15.87 -13.16 1.11
N VAL A 161 -15.76 -12.60 2.32
CA VAL A 161 -14.81 -11.52 2.58
C VAL A 161 -13.38 -12.04 2.51
N PHE A 162 -13.09 -13.22 3.07
CA PHE A 162 -11.75 -13.82 3.05
C PHE A 162 -11.26 -14.08 1.61
N PHE A 163 -11.98 -14.92 0.86
CA PHE A 163 -11.58 -15.29 -0.50
C PHE A 163 -11.76 -14.13 -1.48
N GLY A 164 -12.80 -13.31 -1.30
CA GLY A 164 -13.04 -12.08 -2.06
C GLY A 164 -11.90 -11.08 -1.94
N GLY A 165 -11.49 -10.76 -0.71
CA GLY A 165 -10.35 -9.87 -0.51
C GLY A 165 -9.02 -10.50 -0.92
N THR A 166 -8.85 -11.82 -0.81
CA THR A 166 -7.69 -12.53 -1.36
C THR A 166 -7.60 -12.37 -2.89
N LEU A 167 -8.71 -12.50 -3.61
CA LEU A 167 -8.76 -12.25 -5.05
C LEU A 167 -8.35 -10.81 -5.37
N ILE A 168 -8.94 -9.83 -4.68
CA ILE A 168 -8.61 -8.42 -4.88
C ILE A 168 -7.13 -8.18 -4.57
N ASN A 169 -6.59 -8.81 -3.52
CA ASN A 169 -5.19 -8.73 -3.14
C ASN A 169 -4.27 -9.16 -4.29
N TYR A 170 -4.51 -10.33 -4.89
CA TYR A 170 -3.73 -10.80 -6.03
C TYR A 170 -3.83 -9.86 -7.24
N ILE A 171 -5.03 -9.39 -7.58
CA ILE A 171 -5.25 -8.46 -8.70
C ILE A 171 -4.47 -7.16 -8.48
N VAL A 172 -4.59 -6.59 -7.28
CA VAL A 172 -3.90 -5.35 -6.91
C VAL A 172 -2.39 -5.56 -6.93
N PHE A 173 -1.86 -6.65 -6.41
CA PHE A 173 -0.41 -6.92 -6.45
C PHE A 173 0.14 -7.17 -7.85
N ILE A 174 -0.67 -7.69 -8.78
CA ILE A 174 -0.31 -7.73 -10.22
C ILE A 174 -0.25 -6.32 -10.80
N HIS A 175 -1.20 -5.45 -10.44
CA HIS A 175 -1.17 -4.05 -10.85
C HIS A 175 0.06 -3.33 -10.29
N LEU A 176 0.35 -3.48 -9.00
CA LEU A 176 1.54 -2.92 -8.36
C LEU A 176 2.82 -3.42 -9.01
N ALA A 177 2.89 -4.69 -9.41
CA ALA A 177 4.07 -5.24 -10.09
C ALA A 177 4.40 -4.51 -11.39
N ARG A 178 3.41 -3.95 -12.10
CA ARG A 178 3.61 -3.17 -13.32
C ARG A 178 4.27 -1.82 -13.06
N GLU A 179 3.86 -1.15 -11.99
CA GLU A 179 4.35 0.18 -11.63
C GLU A 179 5.61 0.13 -10.75
N TRP A 180 5.88 -1.02 -10.12
CA TRP A 180 7.00 -1.22 -9.20
C TRP A 180 8.37 -0.79 -9.75
N PRO A 181 8.78 -1.12 -10.99
CA PRO A 181 10.07 -0.64 -11.52
C PRO A 181 10.17 0.88 -11.54
N LYS A 182 9.09 1.59 -11.93
CA LYS A 182 9.08 3.05 -12.01
C LYS A 182 9.10 3.71 -10.63
N VAL A 183 8.33 3.17 -9.68
CA VAL A 183 8.28 3.68 -8.30
C VAL A 183 9.64 3.49 -7.61
N MET A 184 10.26 2.33 -7.79
CA MET A 184 11.58 2.06 -7.24
C MET A 184 12.68 2.90 -7.89
N GLU A 185 12.58 3.21 -9.18
CA GLU A 185 13.47 4.16 -9.85
C GLU A 185 13.41 5.55 -9.19
N LYS A 186 12.20 6.09 -8.99
CA LYS A 186 12.01 7.37 -8.29
C LYS A 186 12.57 7.34 -6.86
N TRP A 187 12.37 6.23 -6.16
CA TRP A 187 12.98 6.02 -4.83
C TRP A 187 14.51 6.09 -4.90
N GLU A 188 15.14 5.36 -5.82
CA GLU A 188 16.59 5.32 -5.97
C GLU A 188 17.15 6.73 -6.27
N LEU A 189 16.48 7.51 -7.11
CA LEU A 189 16.84 8.90 -7.37
C LEU A 189 16.79 9.76 -6.10
N MET A 190 15.74 9.63 -5.29
CA MET A 190 15.65 10.31 -3.99
C MET A 190 16.78 9.88 -3.05
N GLU A 191 17.12 8.58 -2.98
CA GLU A 191 18.23 8.12 -2.13
C GLU A 191 19.58 8.74 -2.52
N ARG A 192 19.78 8.95 -3.82
CA ARG A 192 20.98 9.60 -4.35
C ARG A 192 21.04 11.07 -3.97
N GLU A 193 19.95 11.81 -4.12
CA GLU A 193 19.84 13.21 -3.69
C GLU A 193 20.08 13.37 -2.18
N MET A 194 19.58 12.42 -1.39
CA MET A 194 19.73 12.45 0.06
C MET A 194 21.07 11.91 0.57
N LYS A 195 22.00 11.51 -0.29
CA LYS A 195 23.31 10.95 0.12
C LYS A 195 24.09 11.88 1.06
N GLN A 196 23.92 13.21 0.91
CA GLN A 196 24.56 14.22 1.77
C GLN A 196 24.08 14.20 3.23
N TYR A 197 22.92 13.58 3.52
CA TYR A 197 22.39 13.42 4.87
C TYR A 197 22.94 12.15 5.56
N GLY A 198 23.68 11.31 4.83
CA GLY A 198 24.13 9.99 5.27
C GLY A 198 23.00 8.94 5.21
N TYR A 199 23.36 7.66 5.19
CA TYR A 199 22.38 6.58 5.34
C TYR A 199 22.01 6.43 6.82
N PRO A 200 20.75 6.13 7.17
CA PRO A 200 20.41 5.79 8.55
C PRO A 200 21.24 4.59 8.98
N PRO A 201 21.93 4.66 10.12
CA PRO A 201 22.65 3.50 10.63
C PRO A 201 21.65 2.35 10.79
N ASN A 202 22.01 1.18 10.25
CA ASN A 202 21.25 -0.07 10.42
C ASN A 202 19.83 -0.09 9.81
N MET A 203 19.49 0.77 8.83
CA MET A 203 18.17 0.73 8.16
C MET A 203 17.84 -0.66 7.61
N ALA A 204 18.78 -1.28 6.89
CA ALA A 204 18.59 -2.62 6.35
C ALA A 204 18.41 -3.68 7.45
N PHE A 205 19.09 -3.53 8.59
CA PHE A 205 18.94 -4.43 9.72
C PHE A 205 17.56 -4.25 10.38
N LYS A 206 17.12 -3.01 10.62
CA LYS A 206 15.78 -2.69 11.15
C LYS A 206 14.67 -3.27 10.29
N ILE A 207 14.75 -3.10 8.97
CA ILE A 207 13.80 -3.68 8.00
C ILE A 207 13.78 -5.20 8.09
N LYS A 208 14.96 -5.85 8.07
CA LYS A 208 15.06 -7.32 8.16
C LYS A 208 14.55 -7.87 9.49
N MET A 209 14.82 -7.18 10.60
CA MET A 209 14.27 -7.54 11.90
C MET A 209 12.75 -7.42 11.93
N LEU A 210 12.19 -6.35 11.37
CA LEU A 210 10.75 -6.16 11.30
C LEU A 210 10.06 -7.25 10.47
N ILE A 211 10.63 -7.60 9.31
CA ILE A 211 10.19 -8.73 8.48
C ILE A 211 10.24 -10.03 9.29
N CYS A 212 11.36 -10.33 9.94
CA CYS A 212 11.54 -11.56 10.71
C CYS A 212 10.51 -11.69 11.83
N ILE A 213 10.32 -10.64 12.64
CA ILE A 213 9.39 -10.63 13.76
C ILE A 213 7.96 -10.85 13.26
N ILE A 214 7.49 -10.04 12.30
CA ILE A 214 6.10 -10.11 11.82
C ILE A 214 5.82 -11.46 11.15
N MET A 215 6.77 -11.99 10.38
CA MET A 215 6.62 -13.32 9.76
C MET A 215 6.60 -14.45 10.79
N LEU A 216 7.43 -14.38 11.84
CA LEU A 216 7.40 -15.37 12.91
C LEU A 216 6.06 -15.37 13.63
N LEU A 217 5.54 -14.18 13.98
CA LEU A 217 4.23 -14.04 14.60
C LEU A 217 3.10 -14.53 13.68
N SER A 218 3.17 -14.26 12.37
CA SER A 218 2.21 -14.75 11.37
C SER A 218 2.20 -16.28 11.28
N ILE A 219 3.37 -16.92 11.34
CA ILE A 219 3.46 -18.39 11.36
C ILE A 219 2.83 -18.95 12.64
N ILE A 220 3.11 -18.34 13.79
CA ILE A 220 2.54 -18.78 15.08
C ILE A 220 1.01 -18.61 15.06
N GLU A 221 0.51 -17.50 14.52
CA GLU A 221 -0.93 -17.25 14.33
C GLU A 221 -1.57 -18.33 13.47
N HIS A 222 -1.01 -18.61 12.30
CA HIS A 222 -1.56 -19.62 11.39
C HIS A 222 -1.54 -21.02 12.02
N LEU A 223 -0.45 -21.40 12.70
CA LEU A 223 -0.37 -22.67 13.43
C LEU A 223 -1.37 -22.76 14.57
N ALA A 224 -1.58 -21.66 15.31
CA ALA A 224 -2.58 -21.60 16.38
C ALA A 224 -4.00 -21.75 15.81
N SER A 225 -4.30 -21.11 14.68
CA SER A 225 -5.59 -21.24 13.98
C SER A 225 -5.86 -22.69 13.53
N ILE A 226 -4.87 -23.35 12.91
CA ILE A 226 -4.97 -24.77 12.55
C ILE A 226 -5.20 -25.63 13.79
N LEU A 227 -4.43 -25.41 14.86
CA LEU A 227 -4.54 -26.18 16.09
C LEU A 227 -5.93 -26.04 16.73
N THR A 228 -6.48 -24.83 16.78
CA THR A 228 -7.85 -24.59 17.27
C THR A 228 -8.87 -25.34 16.42
N GLY A 229 -8.73 -25.33 15.10
CA GLY A 229 -9.61 -26.09 14.21
C GLY A 229 -9.52 -27.61 14.40
N VAL A 230 -8.31 -28.15 14.57
CA VAL A 230 -8.08 -29.57 14.81
C VAL A 230 -8.65 -30.00 16.17
N LEU A 231 -8.46 -29.19 17.22
CA LEU A 231 -9.02 -29.49 18.55
C LEU A 231 -10.55 -29.52 18.53
N LYS A 232 -11.17 -28.61 17.77
CA LYS A 232 -12.62 -28.63 17.54
C LYS A 232 -13.05 -29.93 16.84
N ALA A 233 -12.32 -30.35 15.81
CA ALA A 233 -12.61 -31.61 15.10
C ALA A 233 -12.46 -32.85 16.01
N ILE A 234 -11.45 -32.89 16.89
CA ILE A 234 -11.26 -33.98 17.85
C ILE A 234 -12.47 -34.08 18.80
N TYR A 235 -12.95 -32.95 19.31
CA TYR A 235 -14.13 -32.94 20.19
C TYR A 235 -15.40 -33.46 19.48
N CYS A 236 -15.52 -33.22 18.18
CA CYS A 236 -16.65 -33.66 17.37
C CYS A 236 -16.52 -35.11 16.85
N SER A 237 -15.40 -35.80 17.11
CA SER A 237 -15.16 -37.20 16.69
C SER A 237 -14.71 -38.07 17.87
N PRO A 238 -15.66 -38.64 18.65
CA PRO A 238 -15.35 -39.45 19.83
C PRO A 238 -14.48 -40.69 19.53
N ASP A 239 -14.60 -41.25 18.32
CA ASP A 239 -13.88 -42.46 17.89
C ASP A 239 -12.46 -42.17 17.36
N GLY A 240 -12.07 -40.89 17.22
CA GLY A 240 -10.76 -40.45 16.75
C GLY A 240 -10.40 -40.81 15.29
N LEU A 241 -11.27 -41.54 14.59
CA LEU A 241 -11.02 -42.06 13.26
C LEU A 241 -11.35 -40.99 12.21
N GLY A 242 -10.31 -40.47 11.54
CA GLY A 242 -10.47 -39.49 10.46
C GLY A 242 -10.48 -38.01 10.87
N ILE A 243 -9.83 -37.65 11.98
CA ILE A 243 -9.69 -36.25 12.47
C ILE A 243 -9.25 -35.28 11.37
N PHE A 244 -8.26 -35.65 10.55
CA PHE A 244 -7.79 -34.82 9.43
C PHE A 244 -8.90 -34.57 8.40
N ARG A 245 -9.66 -35.61 8.05
CA ARG A 245 -10.80 -35.48 7.13
C ARG A 245 -11.86 -34.56 7.72
N LEU A 246 -12.20 -34.73 8.99
CA LEU A 246 -13.21 -33.89 9.65
C LEU A 246 -12.76 -32.43 9.74
N TYR A 247 -11.51 -32.16 10.11
CA TYR A 247 -10.93 -30.82 10.10
C TYR A 247 -11.06 -30.16 8.73
N ILE A 248 -10.64 -30.83 7.65
CA ILE A 248 -10.72 -30.29 6.29
C ILE A 248 -12.17 -30.05 5.86
N LEU A 249 -13.07 -30.99 6.16
CA LEU A 249 -14.50 -30.83 5.84
C LEU A 249 -15.14 -29.66 6.60
N THR A 250 -14.69 -29.37 7.82
CA THR A 250 -15.19 -28.25 8.61
C THR A 250 -14.58 -26.93 8.15
N SER A 251 -13.27 -26.86 7.90
CA SER A 251 -12.56 -25.65 7.47
C SER A 251 -12.92 -25.22 6.05
N LEU A 252 -13.21 -26.16 5.15
CA LEU A 252 -13.58 -25.89 3.76
C LEU A 252 -14.98 -26.40 3.43
N LYS A 253 -15.89 -26.29 4.40
CA LYS A 253 -17.28 -26.79 4.34
C LYS A 253 -18.00 -26.36 3.08
N THR A 254 -17.85 -25.09 2.69
CA THR A 254 -18.48 -24.53 1.50
C THR A 254 -18.07 -25.28 0.22
N VAL A 255 -16.80 -25.70 0.10
CA VAL A 255 -16.31 -26.41 -1.10
C VAL A 255 -16.75 -27.87 -1.10
N PHE A 256 -16.57 -28.57 0.02
CA PHE A 256 -16.90 -29.99 0.13
C PHE A 256 -18.41 -30.28 0.20
N THR A 257 -19.25 -29.24 0.25
CA THR A 257 -20.70 -29.37 0.01
C THR A 257 -21.02 -29.70 -1.45
N PHE A 258 -20.14 -29.32 -2.40
CA PHE A 258 -20.36 -29.51 -3.84
C PHE A 258 -19.39 -30.51 -4.48
N ILE A 259 -18.22 -30.72 -3.87
CA ILE A 259 -17.19 -31.62 -4.38
C ILE A 259 -16.99 -32.75 -3.38
N ASP A 260 -16.97 -33.98 -3.86
CA ASP A 260 -16.67 -35.14 -3.02
C ASP A 260 -15.26 -35.05 -2.43
N TYR A 261 -15.12 -35.47 -1.18
CA TYR A 261 -13.85 -35.47 -0.50
C TYR A 261 -12.86 -36.41 -1.22
N SER A 262 -11.72 -35.84 -1.63
CA SER A 262 -10.54 -36.56 -2.08
C SER A 262 -9.33 -36.05 -1.33
N PHE A 263 -8.46 -36.96 -0.89
CA PHE A 263 -7.25 -36.60 -0.15
C PHE A 263 -6.33 -35.66 -0.95
N VAL A 264 -6.24 -35.86 -2.28
CA VAL A 264 -5.43 -35.00 -3.16
C VAL A 264 -6.03 -33.59 -3.25
N VAL A 265 -7.36 -33.50 -3.42
CA VAL A 265 -8.06 -32.21 -3.47
C VAL A 265 -7.93 -31.46 -2.15
N ALA A 266 -8.06 -32.17 -1.02
CA ALA A 266 -7.87 -31.62 0.31
C ALA A 266 -6.49 -30.99 0.51
N ILE A 267 -5.42 -31.67 0.08
CA ILE A 267 -4.06 -31.13 0.16
C ILE A 267 -3.91 -29.87 -0.70
N ILE A 268 -4.42 -29.88 -1.93
CA ILE A 268 -4.32 -28.74 -2.85
C ILE A 268 -5.06 -27.53 -2.28
N LEU A 269 -6.28 -27.71 -1.80
CA LEU A 269 -7.09 -26.63 -1.23
C LEU A 269 -6.50 -26.11 0.10
N GLY A 270 -5.99 -27.01 0.96
CA GLY A 270 -5.31 -26.59 2.19
C GLY A 270 -4.03 -25.81 1.92
N PHE A 271 -3.27 -26.17 0.89
CA PHE A 271 -2.10 -25.38 0.46
C PHE A 271 -2.52 -24.00 -0.07
N PHE A 272 -3.58 -23.93 -0.87
CA PHE A 272 -4.12 -22.67 -1.37
C PHE A 272 -4.63 -21.75 -0.24
N ASP A 273 -5.32 -22.31 0.75
CA ASP A 273 -5.78 -21.59 1.94
C ASP A 273 -4.62 -21.02 2.77
N CYS A 274 -3.57 -21.82 2.93
CA CYS A 274 -2.32 -21.40 3.56
C CYS A 274 -1.67 -20.22 2.81
N LEU A 275 -1.54 -20.32 1.47
CA LEU A 275 -1.02 -19.22 0.64
C LEU A 275 -1.86 -17.95 0.75
N SER A 276 -3.19 -18.08 0.80
CA SER A 276 -4.13 -16.96 0.93
C SER A 276 -3.96 -16.26 2.29
N SER A 277 -3.83 -17.04 3.37
CA SER A 277 -3.56 -16.55 4.72
C SER A 277 -2.24 -15.76 4.79
N PHE A 278 -1.19 -16.27 4.15
CA PHE A 278 0.08 -15.55 4.06
C PHE A 278 -0.02 -14.30 3.17
N ALA A 279 -0.77 -14.36 2.07
CA ALA A 279 -0.93 -13.23 1.16
C ALA A 279 -1.56 -12.01 1.87
N TRP A 280 -2.51 -12.23 2.78
CA TRP A 280 -3.06 -11.18 3.63
C TRP A 280 -2.00 -10.59 4.56
N ASN A 281 -1.20 -11.42 5.24
CA ASN A 281 -0.11 -10.96 6.08
C ASN A 281 0.96 -10.16 5.32
N PHE A 282 1.29 -10.57 4.09
CA PHE A 282 2.25 -9.87 3.24
C PHE A 282 1.76 -8.50 2.76
N MET A 283 0.46 -8.34 2.54
CA MET A 283 -0.14 -7.05 2.21
C MET A 283 0.17 -6.01 3.29
N ASP A 284 -0.12 -6.34 4.55
CA ASP A 284 0.10 -5.46 5.70
C ASP A 284 1.59 -5.19 5.92
N LEU A 285 2.42 -6.24 5.83
CA LEU A 285 3.87 -6.13 5.97
C LEU A 285 4.49 -5.23 4.89
N PHE A 286 3.99 -5.31 3.65
CA PHE A 286 4.45 -4.47 2.55
C PHE A 286 4.18 -2.98 2.82
N ILE A 287 2.98 -2.63 3.29
CA ILE A 287 2.64 -1.26 3.69
C ILE A 287 3.56 -0.79 4.81
N ILE A 288 3.71 -1.60 5.87
CA ILE A 288 4.53 -1.27 7.04
C ILE A 288 5.97 -0.93 6.63
N ILE A 289 6.58 -1.75 5.78
CA ILE A 289 7.99 -1.59 5.41
C ILE A 289 8.22 -0.35 4.55
N LEU A 290 7.32 -0.08 3.60
CA LEU A 290 7.43 1.12 2.76
C LEU A 290 7.16 2.40 3.58
N ALA A 291 6.14 2.39 4.44
CA ALA A 291 5.84 3.51 5.33
C ALA A 291 6.98 3.77 6.33
N CYS A 292 7.54 2.72 6.93
CA CYS A 292 8.71 2.80 7.81
C CYS A 292 9.91 3.41 7.09
N SER A 293 10.17 2.96 5.86
CA SER A 293 11.29 3.45 5.06
C SER A 293 11.16 4.93 4.71
N LEU A 294 9.96 5.37 4.33
CA LEU A 294 9.69 6.77 4.01
C LEU A 294 9.76 7.66 5.26
N THR A 295 9.22 7.17 6.38
CA THR A 295 9.34 7.79 7.70
C THR A 295 10.81 8.01 8.09
N ASP A 296 11.68 7.01 7.86
CA ASP A 296 13.11 7.11 8.15
C ASP A 296 13.82 8.15 7.27
N LYS A 297 13.33 8.43 6.05
CA LYS A 297 13.86 9.50 5.17
C LYS A 297 13.48 10.88 5.68
N PHE A 298 12.22 11.10 6.09
CA PHE A 298 11.86 12.34 6.80
C PHE A 298 12.64 12.51 8.09
N ASN A 299 12.87 11.43 8.84
CA ASN A 299 13.65 11.49 10.07
C ASN A 299 15.11 11.92 9.83
N GLN A 300 15.75 11.50 8.74
CA GLN A 300 17.09 11.99 8.35
C GLN A 300 17.11 13.49 8.10
N LEU A 301 16.13 14.00 7.35
CA LEU A 301 15.99 15.44 7.12
C LEU A 301 15.80 16.19 8.45
N ASN A 302 14.91 15.67 9.31
CA ASN A 302 14.62 16.25 10.62
C ASN A 302 15.85 16.29 11.54
N GLN A 303 16.63 15.21 11.62
CA GLN A 303 17.85 15.17 12.42
C GLN A 303 18.86 16.21 11.94
N LYS A 304 19.00 16.39 10.62
CA LYS A 304 19.91 17.40 10.07
C LYS A 304 19.43 18.81 10.37
N LEU A 305 18.14 19.09 10.21
CA LEU A 305 17.54 20.39 10.56
C LEU A 305 17.68 20.69 12.05
N ASP A 306 17.44 19.72 12.92
CA ASP A 306 17.55 19.90 14.37
C ASP A 306 18.99 20.18 14.81
N SER A 307 19.98 19.56 14.15
CA SER A 307 21.41 19.82 14.42
C SER A 307 21.87 21.28 14.18
N VAL A 308 21.09 22.04 13.42
CA VAL A 308 21.34 23.46 13.10
C VAL A 308 20.33 24.42 13.74
N ARG A 309 19.49 23.92 14.64
CA ARG A 309 18.47 24.72 15.33
C ARG A 309 19.10 25.91 16.06
N GLY A 310 18.53 27.09 15.88
CA GLY A 310 18.99 28.34 16.48
C GLY A 310 20.32 28.88 15.92
N LYS A 311 20.88 28.25 14.87
CA LYS A 311 22.12 28.74 14.22
C LYS A 311 21.80 29.67 13.05
N VAL A 312 22.68 30.66 12.88
CA VAL A 312 22.70 31.58 11.74
C VAL A 312 23.25 30.84 10.52
N LEU A 313 22.44 30.69 9.47
CA LEU A 313 22.77 29.93 8.26
C LEU A 313 22.38 30.70 7.00
N PRO A 314 23.12 30.53 5.89
CA PRO A 314 22.82 31.22 4.64
C PRO A 314 21.50 30.77 4.03
N SER A 315 20.83 31.67 3.29
CA SER A 315 19.58 31.39 2.57
C SER A 315 19.66 30.14 1.66
N MET A 316 20.84 29.89 1.06
CA MET A 316 21.09 28.70 0.23
C MET A 316 20.89 27.39 0.99
N TYR A 317 21.20 27.33 2.29
CA TYR A 317 20.97 26.13 3.11
C TYR A 317 19.46 25.85 3.27
N TRP A 318 18.67 26.88 3.55
CA TRP A 318 17.22 26.76 3.69
C TRP A 318 16.55 26.38 2.38
N ARG A 319 17.02 26.96 1.27
CA ARG A 319 16.59 26.55 -0.08
C ARG A 319 16.85 25.08 -0.34
N LYS A 320 18.08 24.58 -0.11
CA LYS A 320 18.42 23.16 -0.35
C LYS A 320 17.64 22.21 0.57
N SER A 321 17.39 22.64 1.81
CA SER A 321 16.57 21.88 2.77
C SER A 321 15.11 21.79 2.30
N ARG A 322 14.53 22.88 1.80
CA ARG A 322 13.19 22.88 1.20
C ARG A 322 13.15 22.02 -0.07
N GLU A 323 14.14 22.12 -0.96
CA GLU A 323 14.22 21.27 -2.16
C GLU A 323 14.24 19.78 -1.79
N THR A 324 14.98 19.40 -0.74
CA THR A 324 14.98 18.02 -0.21
C THR A 324 13.60 17.63 0.33
N TYR A 325 12.94 18.53 1.06
CA TYR A 325 11.56 18.30 1.52
C TYR A 325 10.61 18.10 0.33
N ASN A 326 10.75 18.87 -0.75
CA ASN A 326 9.93 18.73 -1.96
C ASN A 326 10.10 17.38 -2.62
N VAL A 327 11.33 16.87 -2.70
CA VAL A 327 11.61 15.52 -3.21
C VAL A 327 10.90 14.47 -2.36
N LEU A 328 10.94 14.59 -1.04
CA LEU A 328 10.24 13.68 -0.13
C LEU A 328 8.71 13.81 -0.23
N ALA A 329 8.19 15.02 -0.35
CA ALA A 329 6.76 15.29 -0.53
C ALA A 329 6.24 14.67 -1.83
N SER A 330 6.94 14.91 -2.95
CA SER A 330 6.60 14.33 -4.26
C SER A 330 6.63 12.80 -4.20
N LEU A 331 7.67 12.21 -3.58
CA LEU A 331 7.76 10.76 -3.45
C LEU A 331 6.65 10.20 -2.55
N THR A 332 6.23 10.95 -1.52
CA THR A 332 5.11 10.56 -0.66
C THR A 332 3.81 10.49 -1.45
N HIS A 333 3.54 11.46 -2.33
CA HIS A 333 2.37 11.42 -3.21
C HIS A 333 2.42 10.27 -4.21
N ASP A 334 3.59 10.01 -4.81
CA ASP A 334 3.77 8.87 -5.72
C ASP A 334 3.50 7.52 -5.03
N PHE A 335 3.94 7.38 -3.78
CA PHE A 335 3.69 6.18 -2.98
C PHE A 335 2.26 6.10 -2.46
N ASP A 336 1.63 7.23 -2.15
CA ASP A 336 0.21 7.28 -1.80
C ASP A 336 -0.65 6.74 -2.95
N GLU A 337 -0.48 7.27 -4.16
CA GLU A 337 -1.21 6.79 -5.34
C GLU A 337 -0.96 5.29 -5.60
N PHE A 338 0.30 4.85 -5.48
CA PHE A 338 0.70 3.46 -5.68
C PHE A 338 0.13 2.49 -4.62
N LEU A 339 0.11 2.89 -3.35
CA LEU A 339 -0.33 2.04 -2.23
C LEU A 339 -1.81 2.20 -1.87
N SER A 340 -2.48 3.23 -2.38
CA SER A 340 -3.86 3.58 -2.02
C SER A 340 -4.84 2.40 -2.05
N PRO A 341 -4.87 1.59 -3.13
CA PRO A 341 -5.77 0.44 -3.20
C PRO A 341 -5.44 -0.66 -2.18
N VAL A 342 -4.14 -0.84 -1.91
CA VAL A 342 -3.64 -1.83 -0.94
C VAL A 342 -3.98 -1.40 0.48
N ILE A 343 -3.85 -0.12 0.79
CA ILE A 343 -4.20 0.44 2.10
C ILE A 343 -5.71 0.30 2.34
N LEU A 344 -6.53 0.63 1.35
CA LEU A 344 -7.98 0.45 1.45
C LEU A 344 -8.34 -1.01 1.72
N LEU A 345 -7.75 -1.95 0.95
CA LEU A 345 -7.98 -3.37 1.13
C LEU A 345 -7.52 -3.85 2.52
N SER A 346 -6.33 -3.45 2.96
CA SER A 346 -5.78 -3.76 4.30
C SER A 346 -6.72 -3.32 5.42
N PHE A 347 -7.13 -2.05 5.44
CA PHE A 347 -8.03 -1.57 6.48
C PHE A 347 -9.40 -2.24 6.41
N GLY A 348 -9.98 -2.42 5.22
CA GLY A 348 -11.26 -3.11 5.07
C GLY A 348 -11.23 -4.55 5.58
N HIS A 349 -10.20 -5.31 5.20
CA HIS A 349 -10.04 -6.71 5.61
C HIS A 349 -9.79 -6.81 7.12
N ASN A 350 -8.83 -6.05 7.64
CA ASN A 350 -8.48 -6.07 9.05
C ASN A 350 -9.65 -5.66 9.94
N LEU A 351 -10.37 -4.58 9.60
CA LEU A 351 -11.54 -4.16 10.37
C LEU A 351 -12.67 -5.19 10.35
N TYR A 352 -12.94 -5.80 9.20
CA TYR A 352 -13.94 -6.86 9.12
C TYR A 352 -13.62 -8.02 10.07
N PHE A 353 -12.39 -8.54 10.02
CA PHE A 353 -12.00 -9.68 10.86
C PHE A 353 -11.87 -9.32 12.34
N ILE A 354 -11.50 -8.08 12.69
CA ILE A 354 -11.54 -7.61 14.08
C ILE A 354 -12.98 -7.65 14.60
N CYS A 355 -13.93 -7.08 13.85
CA CYS A 355 -15.35 -7.11 14.23
C CYS A 355 -15.91 -8.54 14.26
N LEU A 356 -15.51 -9.40 13.32
CA LEU A 356 -15.89 -10.82 13.27
C LEU A 356 -15.42 -11.57 14.53
N GLN A 357 -14.17 -11.32 14.92
CA GLN A 357 -13.57 -11.98 16.07
C GLN A 357 -14.20 -11.48 17.37
N LEU A 358 -14.47 -10.18 17.47
CA LEU A 358 -15.21 -9.59 18.58
C LEU A 358 -16.62 -10.18 18.72
N LEU A 359 -17.37 -10.31 17.62
CA LEU A 359 -18.68 -10.96 17.65
C LEU A 359 -18.57 -12.43 18.12
N ASN A 360 -17.55 -13.16 17.65
CA ASN A 360 -17.30 -14.52 18.10
C ASN A 360 -16.89 -14.60 19.58
N SER A 361 -16.39 -13.50 20.18
CA SER A 361 -16.08 -13.45 21.62
C SER A 361 -17.32 -13.49 22.51
N LEU A 362 -18.50 -13.15 21.98
CA LEU A 362 -19.78 -13.21 22.70
C LEU A 362 -20.29 -14.65 22.85
N LYS A 363 -19.78 -15.59 22.05
CA LYS A 363 -20.13 -17.01 22.18
C LYS A 363 -19.46 -17.57 23.44
N PRO A 364 -20.18 -18.42 24.22
CA PRO A 364 -19.60 -19.02 25.41
C PRO A 364 -18.36 -19.84 25.06
N MET A 365 -17.22 -19.52 25.65
CA MET A 365 -15.99 -20.29 25.53
C MET A 365 -15.98 -21.37 26.61
N HIS A 366 -15.85 -22.64 26.21
CA HIS A 366 -16.03 -23.76 27.13
C HIS A 366 -14.72 -24.23 27.77
N SER A 367 -13.56 -23.86 27.19
CA SER A 367 -12.24 -24.26 27.69
C SER A 367 -11.31 -23.06 27.85
N SER A 368 -10.47 -23.08 28.90
CA SER A 368 -9.41 -22.08 29.10
C SER A 368 -8.42 -22.02 27.93
N TRP A 369 -8.23 -23.14 27.22
CA TRP A 369 -7.37 -23.18 26.04
C TRP A 369 -7.98 -22.42 24.85
N GLU A 370 -9.28 -22.57 24.63
CA GLU A 370 -10.02 -21.85 23.59
C GLU A 370 -9.96 -20.34 23.81
N ALA A 371 -10.15 -19.90 25.06
CA ALA A 371 -10.01 -18.50 25.43
C ALA A 371 -8.59 -17.95 25.22
N LEU A 372 -7.55 -18.73 25.55
CA LEU A 372 -6.17 -18.32 25.34
C LEU A 372 -5.81 -18.19 23.85
N CYS A 373 -6.21 -19.17 23.03
CA CYS A 373 -6.03 -19.13 21.58
C CYS A 373 -6.78 -17.94 20.98
N PHE A 374 -8.04 -17.74 21.37
CA PHE A 374 -8.83 -16.60 20.92
C PHE A 374 -8.13 -15.27 21.25
N ALA A 375 -7.70 -15.09 22.51
CA ALA A 375 -7.03 -13.88 22.97
C ALA A 375 -5.73 -13.61 22.20
N PHE A 376 -4.95 -14.66 21.91
CA PHE A 376 -3.73 -14.56 21.11
C PHE A 376 -4.02 -14.13 19.67
N LEU A 377 -4.92 -14.84 18.96
CA LEU A 377 -5.29 -14.53 17.58
C LEU A 377 -5.85 -13.10 17.47
N PHE A 378 -6.71 -12.71 18.42
CA PHE A 378 -7.31 -11.37 18.45
C PHE A 378 -6.27 -10.28 18.69
N THR A 379 -5.40 -10.47 19.67
CA THR A 379 -4.34 -9.53 20.01
C THR A 379 -3.34 -9.39 18.87
N TYR A 380 -3.03 -10.48 18.17
CA TYR A 380 -2.19 -10.42 16.98
C TYR A 380 -2.84 -9.60 15.86
N LEU A 381 -4.12 -9.86 15.53
CA LEU A 381 -4.83 -9.15 14.48
C LEU A 381 -4.95 -7.64 14.78
N VAL A 382 -5.36 -7.29 16.01
CA VAL A 382 -5.43 -5.88 16.45
C VAL A 382 -4.03 -5.26 16.46
N GLY A 383 -3.03 -5.96 17.01
CA GLY A 383 -1.66 -5.49 17.07
C GLY A 383 -1.07 -5.21 15.69
N ARG A 384 -1.29 -6.10 14.71
CA ARG A 384 -0.87 -5.92 13.31
C ARG A 384 -1.55 -4.71 12.67
N THR A 385 -2.87 -4.57 12.86
CA THR A 385 -3.65 -3.44 12.33
C THR A 385 -3.19 -2.09 12.91
N CYS A 386 -2.94 -2.06 14.22
CA CYS A 386 -2.35 -0.91 14.90
C CYS A 386 -0.94 -0.61 14.36
N LEU A 387 -0.14 -1.64 14.09
CA LEU A 387 1.21 -1.47 13.56
C LEU A 387 1.19 -0.83 12.16
N VAL A 388 0.35 -1.32 11.24
CA VAL A 388 0.11 -0.70 9.93
C VAL A 388 -0.26 0.77 10.10
N SER A 389 -1.26 1.05 10.95
CA SER A 389 -1.77 2.40 11.20
C SER A 389 -0.69 3.35 11.74
N LEU A 390 0.10 2.90 12.72
CA LEU A 390 1.13 3.72 13.36
C LEU A 390 2.29 4.03 12.41
N TYR A 391 2.75 3.07 11.60
CA TYR A 391 3.82 3.32 10.63
C TYR A 391 3.37 4.27 9.52
N VAL A 392 2.15 4.12 9.02
CA VAL A 392 1.62 5.03 8.01
C VAL A 392 1.40 6.44 8.61
N ALA A 393 0.80 6.55 9.80
CA ALA A 393 0.60 7.83 10.47
C ALA A 393 1.93 8.55 10.81
N SER A 394 3.00 7.80 11.06
CA SER A 394 4.33 8.36 11.36
C SER A 394 4.90 9.18 10.21
N ILE A 395 4.50 8.92 8.96
CA ILE A 395 4.91 9.73 7.79
C ILE A 395 4.40 11.16 7.99
N ASN A 396 3.11 11.30 8.29
CA ASN A 396 2.49 12.60 8.53
C ASN A 396 3.16 13.33 9.71
N ASP A 397 3.35 12.64 10.84
CA ASP A 397 4.02 13.22 12.01
C ASP A 397 5.42 13.75 11.68
N GLN A 398 6.24 12.93 11.02
CA GLN A 398 7.62 13.30 10.69
C GLN A 398 7.68 14.40 9.63
N SER A 399 6.72 14.46 8.71
CA SER A 399 6.65 15.51 7.70
C SER A 399 6.40 16.90 8.28
N LYS A 400 5.76 16.99 9.47
CA LYS A 400 5.43 18.25 10.14
C LYS A 400 6.50 18.73 11.11
N LYS A 401 7.45 17.87 11.53
CA LYS A 401 8.53 18.24 12.47
C LYS A 401 9.44 19.40 12.02
N PRO A 402 9.74 19.62 10.73
CA PRO A 402 10.55 20.77 10.32
C PRO A 402 10.01 22.12 10.83
N LYS A 403 8.68 22.23 11.04
CA LYS A 403 8.00 23.43 11.52
C LYS A 403 8.60 23.98 12.83
N THR A 404 8.94 23.11 13.78
CA THR A 404 9.49 23.54 15.08
C THR A 404 10.90 24.14 14.95
N VAL A 405 11.71 23.60 14.04
CA VAL A 405 13.04 24.13 13.73
C VAL A 405 12.92 25.45 12.99
N LEU A 406 12.00 25.56 12.01
CA LEU A 406 11.80 26.77 11.22
C LEU A 406 11.32 27.96 12.07
N PHE A 407 10.50 27.72 13.11
CA PHE A 407 10.14 28.75 14.09
C PHE A 407 11.30 29.16 15.01
N SER A 408 12.35 28.34 15.10
CA SER A 408 13.53 28.62 15.92
C SER A 408 14.65 29.30 15.12
N VAL A 409 14.39 29.74 13.89
CA VAL A 409 15.38 30.43 13.04
C VAL A 409 15.59 31.86 13.55
N PRO A 410 16.83 32.29 13.81
CA PRO A 410 17.13 33.66 14.24
C PRO A 410 16.68 34.71 13.21
N ALA A 411 16.27 35.88 13.69
CA ALA A 411 15.74 36.96 12.84
C ALA A 411 16.76 37.43 11.78
N GLU A 412 18.05 37.32 12.06
CA GLU A 412 19.15 37.71 11.17
C GLU A 412 19.23 36.85 9.89
N CYS A 413 18.70 35.62 9.93
CA CYS A 413 18.67 34.68 8.80
C CYS A 413 17.26 34.34 8.33
N TYR A 414 16.24 34.94 8.95
CA TYR A 414 14.87 34.73 8.53
C TYR A 414 14.64 35.43 7.19
N GLY A 415 14.53 34.62 6.13
CA GLY A 415 14.34 35.11 4.77
C GLY A 415 13.22 34.39 4.05
N VAL A 416 12.98 34.79 2.80
CA VAL A 416 11.91 34.26 1.94
C VAL A 416 11.94 32.73 1.82
N GLU A 417 13.13 32.11 1.83
CA GLU A 417 13.25 30.66 1.74
C GLU A 417 12.75 29.93 2.99
N VAL A 418 12.97 30.50 4.18
CA VAL A 418 12.46 29.98 5.46
C VAL A 418 10.94 30.11 5.51
N GLU A 419 10.42 31.28 5.11
CA GLU A 419 8.98 31.54 5.04
C GLU A 419 8.27 30.57 4.08
N ARG A 420 8.80 30.40 2.85
CA ARG A 420 8.27 29.43 1.88
C ARG A 420 8.29 28.01 2.42
N PHE A 421 9.38 27.61 3.07
CA PHE A 421 9.49 26.27 3.64
C PHE A 421 8.48 26.07 4.78
N LEU A 422 8.31 27.07 5.65
CA LEU A 422 7.35 27.03 6.74
C LEU A 422 5.91 26.95 6.21
N MET A 423 5.57 27.77 5.21
CA MET A 423 4.26 27.76 4.55
C MET A 423 3.97 26.39 3.95
N GLN A 424 4.95 25.80 3.27
CA GLN A 424 4.79 24.49 2.66
C GLN A 424 4.58 23.38 3.71
N VAL A 425 5.43 23.31 4.73
CA VAL A 425 5.27 22.32 5.82
C VAL A 425 3.95 22.51 6.56
N ALA A 426 3.47 23.75 6.68
CA ALA A 426 2.17 24.03 7.27
C ALA A 426 1.01 23.55 6.39
N ALA A 427 1.04 23.82 5.09
CA ALA A 427 -0.05 23.56 4.15
C ALA A 427 -0.11 22.09 3.66
N ASP A 428 1.03 21.46 3.39
CA ASP A 428 1.08 20.14 2.74
C ASP A 428 0.67 19.02 3.71
N GLU A 429 -0.45 18.33 3.45
CA GLU A 429 -0.85 17.17 4.23
C GLU A 429 -0.29 15.88 3.64
N LEU A 430 0.96 15.57 4.00
CA LEU A 430 1.64 14.37 3.54
C LEU A 430 1.19 13.16 4.38
N SER A 431 0.33 12.33 3.82
CA SER A 431 -0.16 11.10 4.44
C SER A 431 -0.50 10.08 3.35
N PHE A 432 -0.54 8.80 3.70
CA PHE A 432 -1.15 7.82 2.80
C PHE A 432 -2.65 7.72 3.06
N THR A 433 -3.37 7.44 1.99
CA THR A 433 -4.82 7.40 1.93
C THR A 433 -5.31 6.04 1.48
N GLY A 434 -6.54 5.69 1.85
CA GLY A 434 -7.25 4.55 1.29
C GLY A 434 -8.14 5.00 0.14
N CYS A 435 -7.61 5.05 -1.09
CA CYS A 435 -8.26 5.55 -2.30
C CYS A 435 -8.92 6.95 -2.12
N ASN A 436 -8.27 7.85 -1.38
CA ASN A 436 -8.82 9.16 -0.98
C ASN A 436 -10.11 9.12 -0.13
N PHE A 437 -10.57 7.94 0.33
CA PHE A 437 -11.72 7.87 1.25
C PHE A 437 -11.38 8.31 2.67
N PHE A 438 -10.15 8.03 3.11
CA PHE A 438 -9.64 8.41 4.41
C PHE A 438 -8.12 8.58 4.35
N SER A 439 -7.60 9.51 5.15
CA SER A 439 -6.17 9.69 5.38
C SER A 439 -5.75 8.98 6.66
N VAL A 440 -4.71 8.16 6.59
CA VAL A 440 -4.26 7.37 7.74
C VAL A 440 -3.38 8.23 8.64
N THR A 441 -4.01 8.83 9.65
CA THR A 441 -3.38 9.64 10.70
C THR A 441 -3.59 9.02 12.08
N ARG A 442 -2.86 9.50 13.10
CA ARG A 442 -3.10 9.07 14.50
C ARG A 442 -4.54 9.32 14.94
N THR A 443 -5.11 10.45 14.51
CA THR A 443 -6.50 10.81 14.82
C THR A 443 -7.46 9.80 14.20
N PHE A 444 -7.28 9.45 12.93
CA PHE A 444 -8.10 8.42 12.27
C PHE A 444 -8.05 7.09 13.01
N MET A 445 -6.85 6.62 13.39
CA MET A 445 -6.69 5.39 14.16
C MET A 445 -7.44 5.42 15.50
N LEU A 446 -7.35 6.52 16.24
CA LEU A 446 -8.07 6.71 17.50
C LEU A 446 -9.59 6.71 17.30
N THR A 447 -10.08 7.36 16.25
CA THR A 447 -11.50 7.36 15.89
C THR A 447 -11.99 5.95 15.61
N VAL A 448 -11.30 5.20 14.76
CA VAL A 448 -11.66 3.81 14.42
C VAL A 448 -11.67 2.92 15.67
N ALA A 449 -10.65 3.02 16.53
CA ALA A 449 -10.60 2.26 17.78
C ALA A 449 -11.77 2.60 18.71
N GLY A 450 -12.07 3.90 18.87
CA GLY A 450 -13.22 4.36 19.68
C GLY A 450 -14.55 3.87 19.11
N THR A 451 -14.70 3.84 17.78
CA THR A 451 -15.90 3.32 17.12
C THR A 451 -16.07 1.82 17.36
N ILE A 452 -15.00 1.02 17.22
CA ILE A 452 -15.05 -0.43 17.52
C ILE A 452 -15.49 -0.66 18.97
N VAL A 453 -14.84 -0.01 19.94
CA VAL A 453 -15.20 -0.13 21.36
C VAL A 453 -16.66 0.28 21.61
N THR A 454 -17.13 1.35 20.96
CA THR A 454 -18.53 1.80 21.09
C THR A 454 -19.51 0.74 20.59
N TYR A 455 -19.26 0.16 19.41
CA TYR A 455 -20.10 -0.91 18.86
C TYR A 455 -20.11 -2.15 19.76
N GLU A 456 -18.96 -2.52 20.33
CA GLU A 456 -18.87 -3.65 21.25
C GLU A 456 -19.67 -3.45 22.53
N ILE A 457 -19.58 -2.27 23.14
CA ILE A 457 -20.38 -1.93 24.32
C ILE A 457 -21.88 -2.09 24.02
N VAL A 458 -22.32 -1.58 22.86
CA VAL A 458 -23.72 -1.69 22.42
C VAL A 458 -24.11 -3.15 22.17
N LEU A 459 -23.26 -3.94 21.50
CA LEU A 459 -23.49 -5.37 21.24
C LEU A 459 -23.64 -6.17 22.54
N ILE A 460 -22.77 -5.94 23.52
CA ILE A 460 -22.83 -6.59 24.83
C ILE A 460 -24.13 -6.24 25.55
N GLN A 461 -24.56 -4.98 25.49
CA GLN A 461 -25.83 -4.54 26.09
C GLN A 461 -27.03 -5.28 25.47
N PHE A 462 -27.10 -5.39 24.15
CA PHE A 462 -28.19 -6.12 23.48
C PHE A 462 -28.13 -7.63 23.73
N ASN A 463 -26.93 -8.23 23.77
CA ASN A 463 -26.78 -9.65 24.03
C ASN A 463 -27.22 -10.04 25.45
N ASN A 464 -26.91 -9.19 26.45
CA ASN A 464 -27.35 -9.40 27.82
C ASN A 464 -28.88 -9.32 27.94
N VAL A 465 -29.52 -8.40 27.21
CA VAL A 465 -31.00 -8.30 27.15
C VAL A 465 -31.63 -9.52 26.48
N ALA A 466 -31.01 -10.07 25.43
CA ALA A 466 -31.52 -11.25 24.74
C ALA A 466 -31.36 -12.55 25.56
N SER A 467 -30.36 -12.63 26.43
CA SER A 467 -30.05 -13.81 27.25
C SER A 467 -30.99 -14.00 28.45
N GLU A 468 -31.93 -13.08 28.69
CA GLU A 468 -32.96 -13.21 29.74
C GLU A 468 -34.12 -14.17 29.35
N VAL A 469 -34.07 -14.79 28.16
CA VAL A 469 -35.00 -15.86 27.74
C VAL A 469 -34.28 -17.22 27.79
N PRO A 470 -34.68 -18.17 28.67
CA PRO A 470 -33.94 -19.41 28.88
C PRO A 470 -34.31 -20.49 27.86
N ASP A 471 -33.47 -20.73 26.85
CA ASP A 471 -33.56 -21.93 26.00
C ASP A 471 -32.62 -23.03 26.51
N GLN A 472 -33.20 -23.98 27.25
CA GLN A 472 -32.48 -24.94 28.08
C GLN A 472 -32.14 -26.28 27.42
N ASN A 473 -32.26 -26.47 26.09
CA ASN A 473 -32.22 -27.85 25.54
C ASN A 473 -31.41 -28.15 24.26
N ASN A 474 -30.58 -27.25 23.72
CA ASN A 474 -29.86 -27.53 22.44
C ASN A 474 -28.33 -27.35 22.48
N THR A 475 -27.68 -27.52 23.64
CA THR A 475 -26.24 -27.22 23.79
C THR A 475 -25.28 -28.24 23.18
N LEU A 476 -25.70 -29.48 22.89
CA LEU A 476 -24.83 -30.48 22.26
C LEU A 476 -24.87 -30.46 20.71
N ALA A 477 -26.01 -30.07 20.12
CA ALA A 477 -26.22 -30.08 18.67
C ALA A 477 -25.61 -28.88 17.94
N HIS A 478 -25.25 -27.82 18.67
CA HIS A 478 -24.63 -26.61 18.09
C HIS A 478 -23.10 -26.67 18.00
N TYR A 479 -22.47 -27.73 18.50
CA TYR A 479 -21.01 -27.85 18.56
C TYR A 479 -20.39 -28.68 17.42
N CYS A 480 -21.15 -29.62 16.84
CA CYS A 480 -20.70 -30.57 15.81
C CYS A 480 -21.23 -30.22 14.42
#